data_AF-A0A7Y5JTV9-F1
#
_entry.id   AF-A0A7Y5JTV9-F1
#
_cell.length_a   1.000
_cell.length_b   1.000
_cell.length_c   1.000
_cell.angle_alpha   90.00
_cell.angle_beta   90.00
_cell.angle_gamma   90.00
#
_symmetry.space_group_name_H-M   'P 1'
#
loop_
_entity.id
_entity.type
_entity.pdbx_description
1 polymer ?
#
loop_
_entity_poly.entity_id
_entity_poly.type
_entity_poly.pdbx_seq_one_letter_code
_entity_poly.pdbx_strand_id
1 'polypeptide(L)' 'MGERDLARATEALVSRYRSVAPATAPILASQVHVAAYAAYRMPATYAALSRVLGDLAERGLAPRSLLDLGGGTGAAAWAA' A
#
# COMPACT_ATOMS: atom_id res chain seq x y z
N MET A 1 10.66 -17.14 -3.22
CA MET A 1 10.24 -16.12 -4.21
C MET A 1 11.50 -15.46 -4.71
N GLY A 2 11.78 -15.48 -6.02
CA GLY A 2 12.96 -14.80 -6.55
C GLY A 2 12.70 -13.30 -6.72
N GLU A 3 13.74 -12.49 -6.58
CA GLU A 3 13.69 -11.03 -6.84
C GLU A 3 13.15 -10.71 -8.24
N ARG A 4 13.53 -11.52 -9.23
CA ARG A 4 13.03 -11.42 -10.62
C ARG A 4 11.52 -11.67 -10.75
N ASP A 5 10.95 -12.53 -9.91
CA ASP A 5 9.51 -12.81 -9.93
C ASP A 5 8.74 -11.61 -9.36
N LEU A 6 9.27 -11.01 -8.30
CA LEU A 6 8.71 -9.82 -7.66
C LEU A 6 8.74 -8.61 -8.59
N ALA A 7 9.87 -8.38 -9.27
CA ALA A 7 10.02 -7.30 -10.25
C ALA A 7 9.00 -7.44 -11.38
N ARG A 8 8.87 -8.64 -11.96
CA ARG A 8 7.91 -8.92 -13.03
C ARG A 8 6.45 -8.72 -12.59
N ALA A 9 6.11 -9.21 -11.40
CA ALA A 9 4.78 -9.01 -10.83
C ALA A 9 4.48 -7.52 -10.58
N THR A 10 5.48 -6.74 -10.18
CA THR A 10 5.37 -5.30 -9.97
C THR A 10 5.11 -4.57 -11.29
N GLU A 11 5.88 -4.86 -12.33
CA GLU A 11 5.67 -4.27 -13.67
C GLU A 11 4.27 -4.57 -14.21
N ALA A 12 3.80 -5.81 -14.06
CA ALA A 12 2.44 -6.20 -14.45
C ALA A 12 1.37 -5.40 -13.69
N LEU A 13 1.53 -5.20 -12.37
CA LEU A 13 0.63 -4.39 -11.55
C LEU A 13 0.62 -2.92 -11.97
N VAL A 14 1.79 -2.33 -12.24
CA VAL A 14 1.94 -0.93 -12.68
C VAL A 14 1.24 -0.72 -14.02
N SER A 15 1.51 -1.59 -14.99
CA SER A 15 0.88 -1.53 -16.31
C SER A 15 -0.64 -1.58 -16.19
N ARG A 16 -1.14 -2.51 -15.38
CA ARG A 16 -2.57 -2.70 -15.13
C ARG A 16 -3.22 -1.50 -14.42
N TYR A 17 -2.53 -0.88 -13.47
CA TYR A 17 -3.04 0.31 -12.79
C TYR A 17 -3.20 1.49 -13.74
N ARG A 18 -2.37 1.57 -14.78
CA ARG A 18 -2.42 2.63 -15.81
C ARG A 18 -3.45 2.39 -16.91
N SER A 19 -3.83 1.15 -17.18
CA SER A 19 -4.69 0.81 -18.33
C SER A 19 -6.20 0.93 -18.08
N VAL A 20 -6.65 1.29 -16.87
CA VAL A 20 -8.06 1.53 -16.47
C VAL A 20 -9.05 0.51 -17.08
N ALA A 21 -8.68 -0.77 -17.06
CA ALA A 21 -9.53 -1.85 -17.53
C ALA A 21 -10.14 -2.63 -16.35
N PRO A 22 -11.42 -3.04 -16.41
CA PRO A 22 -12.03 -3.89 -15.41
C PRO A 22 -11.23 -5.18 -15.17
N ALA A 23 -11.20 -5.65 -13.93
CA ALA A 23 -10.59 -6.95 -13.61
C ALA A 23 -11.45 -8.10 -14.09
N THR A 24 -10.90 -8.96 -14.94
CA THR A 24 -11.51 -10.23 -15.33
C THR A 24 -11.18 -11.37 -14.37
N ALA A 25 -10.20 -11.16 -13.48
CA ALA A 25 -9.79 -12.08 -12.42
C ALA A 25 -9.24 -11.28 -11.20
N PRO A 26 -9.17 -11.88 -10.00
CA PRO A 26 -8.58 -11.23 -8.83
C PRO A 26 -7.16 -10.73 -9.11
N ILE A 27 -6.89 -9.46 -8.78
CA ILE A 27 -5.61 -8.80 -9.06
C ILE A 27 -4.50 -9.35 -8.17
N LEU A 28 -4.83 -9.60 -6.90
CA LEU A 28 -3.93 -10.14 -5.89
C LEU A 28 -4.17 -11.64 -5.74
N ALA A 29 -3.92 -12.39 -6.81
CA ALA A 29 -4.22 -13.83 -6.86
C ALA A 29 -3.13 -14.74 -6.24
N SER A 30 -2.00 -14.18 -5.79
CA SER A 30 -0.89 -14.97 -5.24
C SER A 30 -0.03 -14.15 -4.27
N GLN A 31 0.78 -14.84 -3.47
CA GLN A 31 1.72 -14.21 -2.54
C GLN A 31 2.70 -13.25 -3.24
N VAL A 32 3.15 -13.57 -4.47
CA VAL A 32 4.04 -12.68 -5.22
C VAL A 32 3.31 -11.42 -5.69
N HIS A 33 2.04 -11.51 -6.08
CA HIS A 33 1.23 -10.33 -6.42
C HIS A 33 0.95 -9.45 -5.18
N VAL A 34 0.70 -10.07 -4.02
CA VAL A 34 0.53 -9.34 -2.75
C VAL A 34 1.83 -8.61 -2.37
N ALA A 35 2.97 -9.30 -2.41
CA ALA A 35 4.28 -8.70 -2.12
C ALA A 35 4.61 -7.57 -3.10
N ALA A 36 4.36 -7.77 -4.40
CA ALA A 36 4.59 -6.75 -5.42
C ALA A 36 3.69 -5.52 -5.19
N TYR A 37 2.42 -5.72 -4.85
CA TYR A 37 1.50 -4.63 -4.53
C TYR A 37 1.94 -3.85 -3.30
N ALA A 38 2.34 -4.54 -2.24
CA ALA A 38 2.88 -3.92 -1.04
C ALA A 38 4.15 -3.12 -1.35
N ALA A 39 5.13 -3.73 -2.03
CA ALA A 39 6.38 -3.06 -2.41
C ALA A 39 6.14 -1.81 -3.27
N TYR A 40 5.19 -1.88 -4.21
CA TYR A 40 4.87 -0.76 -5.08
C TYR A 40 4.07 0.37 -4.39
N ARG A 41 3.07 0.03 -3.56
CA ARG A 41 2.11 1.01 -3.03
C ARG A 41 2.36 1.45 -1.59
N MET A 42 2.79 0.54 -0.73
CA MET A 42 2.90 0.81 0.71
C MET A 42 3.87 1.96 1.04
N PRO A 43 5.07 2.08 0.43
CA PRO A 43 6.03 3.11 0.83
C PRO A 43 5.50 4.53 0.66
N ALA A 44 4.84 4.82 -0.47
CA ALA A 44 4.27 6.13 -0.74
C ALA A 44 3.12 6.46 0.24
N THR A 45 2.24 5.49 0.51
CA THR A 45 1.13 5.66 1.46
C THR A 45 1.65 5.87 2.88
N TYR A 46 2.64 5.09 3.31
CA TYR A 46 3.28 5.22 4.63
C TYR A 46 3.91 6.61 4.81
N ALA A 47 4.69 7.08 3.82
CA ALA A 47 5.34 8.38 3.90
C ALA A 47 4.33 9.53 4.01
N ALA A 48 3.25 9.48 3.23
CA ALA A 48 2.18 10.48 3.30
C ALA A 48 1.48 10.48 4.66
N LEU A 49 1.14 9.31 5.20
CA LEU A 49 0.46 9.20 6.50
C LEU A 49 1.38 9.62 7.65
N SER A 50 2.64 9.20 7.64
CA SER A 50 3.62 9.59 8.67
C SER A 50 3.78 11.11 8.73
N ARG A 51 3.81 11.78 7.57
CA ARG A 51 3.88 13.24 7.50
C ARG A 51 2.65 13.90 8.12
N VAL A 52 1.45 13.46 7.74
CA VAL A 52 0.19 14.02 8.23
C VAL A 52 0.03 13.79 9.73
N LEU A 53 0.36 12.59 10.21
CA LEU A 53 0.27 12.26 11.64
C LEU A 53 1.27 13.09 12.47
N GLY A 54 2.47 13.33 11.94
CA GLY A 54 3.43 14.28 12.54
C GLY A 54 2.86 15.70 12.64
N ASP A 55 2.27 16.22 11.55
CA ASP A 55 1.63 17.55 11.55
C ASP A 55 0.47 17.65 12.56
N LEU A 56 -0.29 16.57 12.74
CA LEU A 56 -1.38 16.52 13.71
C LEU A 56 -0.85 16.51 15.15
N ALA A 57 0.23 15.76 15.40
CA ALA A 57 0.90 15.73 16.70
C ALA A 57 1.47 17.11 17.08
N GLU A 58 2.10 17.83 16.14
CA GLU A 58 2.59 19.20 16.34
C GLU A 58 1.46 20.18 16.69
N ARG A 59 0.24 19.91 16.21
CA ARG A 59 -0.97 20.68 16.54
C ARG A 59 -1.62 20.25 17.87
N GLY A 60 -1.00 19.32 18.60
CA GLY A 60 -1.46 18.83 19.89
C GLY A 60 -2.53 17.74 19.83
N LEU A 61 -2.78 17.13 18.67
CA LEU A 61 -3.71 16.01 18.56
C LEU A 61 -3.02 14.71 18.98
N ALA A 62 -3.61 14.02 19.97
CA ALA A 62 -3.13 12.73 20.48
C ALA A 62 -4.26 11.68 20.54
N PRO A 63 -4.65 11.08 19.40
CA PRO A 63 -5.69 10.06 19.37
C PRO A 63 -5.25 8.81 20.15
N ARG A 64 -6.16 8.21 20.92
CA ARG A 64 -5.89 6.93 21.62
C ARG A 64 -6.18 5.70 20.76
N SER A 65 -6.85 5.90 19.63
CA SER A 65 -7.21 4.83 18.70
C SER A 65 -7.33 5.39 17.27
N LEU A 66 -7.07 4.52 16.30
CA LEU A 66 -7.22 4.78 14.87
C LEU A 66 -8.07 3.67 14.25
N LEU A 67 -9.10 4.03 13.49
CA LEU A 67 -9.89 3.10 12.69
C LEU A 67 -9.33 3.07 11.26
N ASP A 68 -8.82 1.92 10.82
CA ASP A 68 -8.27 1.72 9.47
C ASP A 68 -9.25 0.91 8.59
N LEU A 69 -10.14 1.63 7.90
CA LEU A 69 -11.13 1.01 7.01
C LEU A 69 -10.50 0.61 5.68
N GLY A 70 -10.40 -0.70 5.44
CA GLY A 70 -9.82 -1.21 4.21
C GLY A 70 -8.30 -1.04 4.15
N GLY A 71 -7.61 -1.16 5.28
CA GLY A 71 -6.18 -0.88 5.46
C GLY A 71 -5.21 -1.58 4.53
N GLY A 72 -5.67 -2.60 3.77
CA GLY A 72 -4.93 -3.16 2.65
C GLY A 72 -3.57 -3.71 3.07
N THR A 73 -2.50 -2.98 2.69
CA THR A 73 -1.11 -3.34 3.04
C THR A 73 -0.75 -3.03 4.50
N GLY A 74 -1.66 -2.43 5.27
CA GLY A 74 -1.44 -1.99 6.65
C GLY A 74 -0.61 -0.71 6.78
N ALA A 75 -0.45 0.07 5.70
CA ALA A 75 0.40 1.27 5.71
C ALA A 75 0.02 2.27 6.81
N ALA A 76 -1.27 2.43 7.10
CA ALA A 76 -1.76 3.33 8.15
C ALA A 76 -1.41 2.81 9.55
N ALA A 77 -1.63 1.53 9.82
CA ALA A 77 -1.26 0.91 11.09
C ALA A 77 0.24 1.00 11.38
N TRP A 78 1.09 0.95 10.34
CA TRP A 78 2.54 1.13 10.51
C TRP A 78 2.97 2.58 10.71
N ALA A 79 2.21 3.55 10.19
CA ALA A 79 2.54 4.97 10.27
C ALA A 79 2.05 5.64 11.57
N ALA A 80 1.02 5.07 12.20
CA ALA A 80 0.39 5.55 13.43
C ALA A 80 1.16 5.13 14.69
#